data_AF-A0A0K6ITN4-F1
#
_entry.id   AF-A0A0K6ITN4-F1
#
_cell.length_a   1.000
_cell.length_b   1.000
_cell.length_c   1.000
_cell.angle_alpha   90.00
_cell.angle_beta   90.00
_cell.angle_gamma   90.00
#
_symmetry.space_group_name_H-M   'P 1'
#
loop_
_entity.id
_entity.type
_entity.pdbx_description
1 polymer ?
#
loop_
_entity_poly.entity_id
_entity_poly.type
_entity_poly.pdbx_seq_one_letter_code
_entity_poly.pdbx_strand_id
1 'polypeptide(L)' 'MLESILSYANDHAWAGWMLVGLLFAPPILISFIQGERGISPIGTMLGWWALVFIVALVLA' A
#
# COMPACT_ATOMS: atom_id res chain seq x y z
N MET A 1 13.45 9.96 5.86
CA MET A 1 13.04 9.89 4.44
C MET A 1 11.53 9.78 4.27
N LEU A 2 10.82 8.96 5.05
CA LEU A 2 9.36 8.83 4.94
C LEU A 2 8.61 10.16 5.13
N GLU A 3 9.00 10.98 6.10
CA GLU A 3 8.42 12.32 6.30
C GLU A 3 8.53 13.23 5.08
N SER A 4 9.68 13.21 4.36
CA SER A 4 9.82 14.04 3.16
C SER A 4 8.94 13.55 2.02
N ILE A 5 8.77 12.22 1.89
CA ILE A 5 7.89 11.61 0.90
C ILE A 5 6.43 11.94 1.21
N LEU A 6 6.02 11.86 2.48
CA LEU A 6 4.66 12.21 2.92
C LEU A 6 4.38 13.70 2.77
N SER A 7 5.33 14.57 3.12
CA SER A 7 5.23 16.01 2.91
C SER A 7 5.07 16.33 1.41
N TYR A 8 5.90 15.72 0.56
CA TYR A 8 5.81 15.91 -0.88
C TYR A 8 4.48 15.43 -1.47
N ALA A 9 4.01 14.26 -1.02
CA ALA A 9 2.72 13.70 -1.44
C ALA A 9 1.52 14.52 -0.96
N ASN A 10 1.64 15.17 0.20
CA ASN A 10 0.62 16.09 0.72
C ASN A 10 0.56 17.39 -0.10
N ASP A 11 1.70 17.93 -0.52
CA ASP A 11 1.78 19.15 -1.31
C ASP A 11 1.36 18.94 -2.78
N HIS A 12 1.46 17.70 -3.27
CA HIS A 12 1.15 17.35 -4.64
C HIS A 12 0.05 16.29 -4.70
N ALA A 13 -1.17 16.72 -5.04
CA ALA A 13 -2.34 15.84 -5.13
C ALA A 13 -2.10 14.58 -5.99
N TRP A 14 -1.39 14.70 -7.12
CA TRP A 14 -1.06 13.57 -8.00
C TRP A 14 -0.13 12.54 -7.32
N ALA A 15 0.81 13.01 -6.50
CA ALA A 15 1.73 12.15 -5.75
C ALA A 15 0.98 11.45 -4.61
N GLY A 16 0.04 12.14 -3.96
CA GLY A 16 -0.91 11.52 -3.03
C GLY A 16 -1.71 10.38 -3.67
N TRP A 17 -2.27 10.60 -4.86
CA TRP A 17 -2.98 9.54 -5.61
C TRP A 17 -2.08 8.36 -5.98
N MET A 18 -0.83 8.61 -6.38
CA MET A 18 0.13 7.55 -6.65
C MET A 18 0.47 6.73 -5.39
N LEU A 19 0.61 7.39 -4.25
CA LEU A 19 0.92 6.74 -2.97
C LEU A 19 -0.25 5.85 -2.51
N VAL A 20 -1.48 6.33 -2.66
CA VAL A 20 -2.69 5.51 -2.45
C VAL A 20 -2.72 4.33 -3.43
N GLY A 21 -2.44 4.57 -4.71
CA GLY A 21 -2.34 3.49 -5.70
C GLY A 21 -1.32 2.42 -5.29
N LEU A 22 -0.14 2.82 -4.83
CA LEU A 22 0.91 1.89 -4.38
C LEU A 22 0.49 1.08 -3.15
N LEU A 23 -0.20 1.71 -2.20
CA LEU A 23 -0.63 1.08 -0.95
C LEU A 23 -1.75 0.05 -1.17
N PHE A 24 -2.63 0.28 -2.13
CA PHE A 24 -3.88 -0.47 -2.26
C PHE A 24 -4.02 -1.25 -3.58
N ALA A 25 -3.42 -0.82 -4.69
CA ALA A 25 -3.56 -1.53 -5.96
C ALA A 25 -2.96 -2.95 -5.94
N PRO A 26 -1.77 -3.19 -5.37
CA PRO A 26 -1.20 -4.53 -5.32
C PRO A 26 -2.06 -5.55 -4.55
N PRO A 27 -2.52 -5.30 -3.31
CA PRO A 27 -3.35 -6.26 -2.59
C PRO A 27 -4.69 -6.48 -3.29
N ILE A 28 -5.28 -5.45 -3.93
CA ILE A 28 -6.51 -5.60 -4.72
C ILE A 28 -6.27 -6.52 -5.93
N LEU A 29 -5.19 -6.32 -6.68
CA LEU A 29 -4.81 -7.17 -7.82
C LEU A 29 -4.56 -8.61 -7.40
N ILE A 30 -3.82 -8.82 -6.30
CA ILE A 30 -3.53 -10.15 -5.77
C ILE A 30 -4.84 -10.84 -5.36
N SER A 31 -5.71 -10.15 -4.64
CA SER A 31 -7.02 -10.67 -4.22
C SER A 31 -7.88 -11.05 -5.42
N PHE A 32 -7.85 -10.24 -6.49
CA PHE A 32 -8.57 -10.50 -7.73
C PHE A 32 -8.03 -11.74 -8.47
N ILE A 33 -6.70 -11.86 -8.60
CA ILE A 33 -6.05 -13.03 -9.22
C ILE A 33 -6.33 -14.31 -8.45
N GLN A 34 -6.36 -14.23 -7.11
CA GLN A 34 -6.66 -15.37 -6.23
C GLN A 34 -8.16 -15.70 -6.18
N GLY A 35 -9.02 -14.88 -6.80
CA GLY A 35 -10.46 -15.09 -6.81
C GLY A 35 -11.11 -14.91 -5.43
N GLU A 36 -10.48 -14.14 -4.53
CA GLU A 36 -10.95 -13.90 -3.18
C GLU A 36 -12.29 -13.15 -3.18
N ARG A 37 -13.25 -13.60 -2.37
CA ARG A 37 -14.58 -12.99 -2.26
C ARG A 37 -14.94 -12.71 -0.80
N GLY A 38 -15.77 -11.69 -0.58
CA GLY A 38 -16.23 -11.31 0.76
C GLY A 38 -15.08 -10.77 1.62
N ILE A 39 -14.88 -11.36 2.79
CA ILE A 39 -13.86 -10.96 3.79
C ILE A 39 -12.50 -11.65 3.62
N SER A 40 -12.36 -12.61 2.70
CA SER A 40 -11.07 -13.24 2.35
C SER A 40 -9.95 -12.24 2.03
N PRO A 41 -10.19 -11.12 1.30
CA PRO A 41 -9.15 -10.15 0.93
C PRO A 41 -8.48 -9.44 2.11
N ILE A 42 -9.06 -9.52 3.32
CA ILE A 42 -8.50 -8.87 4.52
C ILE A 42 -7.13 -9.47 4.85
N GLY A 43 -6.95 -10.79 4.68
CA GLY A 43 -5.66 -11.45 4.89
C GLY A 43 -4.60 -10.92 3.94
N THR A 44 -4.94 -10.80 2.66
CA THR A 44 -4.07 -10.26 1.61
C THR A 44 -3.72 -8.79 1.84
N MET A 45 -4.69 -7.96 2.25
CA MET A 45 -4.46 -6.56 2.65
C MET A 45 -3.50 -6.45 3.85
N LEU A 46 -3.74 -7.23 4.91
CA LEU A 46 -2.90 -7.21 6.11
C LEU A 46 -1.47 -7.70 5.81
N GLY A 47 -1.33 -8.77 5.03
CA GLY A 47 -0.03 -9.28 4.61
C GLY A 47 0.75 -8.27 3.78
N TRP A 48 0.07 -7.57 2.85
CA TRP A 48 0.69 -6.51 2.05
C TRP A 48 1.17 -5.35 2.94
N TRP A 49 0.33 -4.87 3.85
CA TRP A 49 0.71 -3.78 4.77
C TRP A 49 1.84 -4.18 5.71
N ALA A 50 1.85 -5.42 6.21
CA ALA A 50 2.96 -5.93 7.01
C ALA A 50 4.27 -5.91 6.21
N LEU A 51 4.24 -6.30 4.93
CA LEU A 51 5.42 -6.22 4.06
C LEU A 51 5.87 -4.78 3.84
N VAL A 52 4.96 -3.86 3.53
CA VAL A 52 5.27 -2.42 3.39
C VAL A 52 5.91 -1.88 4.67
N PHE A 53 5.39 -2.27 5.84
CA PHE A 53 5.93 -1.84 7.12
C PHE A 53 7.34 -2.40 7.38
N ILE A 54 7.59 -3.67 7.07
CA ILE A 54 8.93 -4.28 7.17
C ILE A 54 9.91 -3.55 6.26
N VAL A 55 9.53 -3.28 5.00
CA VAL A 55 10.38 -2.54 4.05
C VAL A 55 10.66 -1.12 4.57
N ALA A 56 9.64 -0.44 5.10
CA ALA A 56 9.82 0.88 5.69
C ALA A 56 10.76 0.86 6.89
N LEU A 57 10.67 -0.16 7.76
CA LEU A 57 11.57 -0.34 8.90
C LEU A 57 13.01 -0.63 8.48
N VAL A 58 13.21 -1.42 7.41
CA VAL A 58 14.56 -1.74 6.90
C VAL A 58 15.23 -0.52 6.27
N LEU A 59 14.44 0.39 5.68
CA LEU A 59 14.93 1.62 5.04
C LEU A 59 15.02 2.82 6.01
N ALA A 60 14.58 2.67 7.26
CA ALA A 60 14.64 3.69 8.30
C ALA A 60 16.00 3.69 9.02
#